data_AF-A0A831Y7U5-F1
#
_entry.id   AF-A0A831Y7U5-F1
#
_cell.length_a   1.000
_cell.length_b   1.000
_cell.length_c   1.000
_cell.angle_alpha   90.00
_cell.angle_beta   90.00
_cell.angle_gamma   90.00
#
_symmetry.space_group_name_H-M   'P 1'
#
loop_
_entity.id
_entity.type
_entity.pdbx_description
1 polymer ?
#
loop_
_entity_poly.entity_id
_entity_poly.type
_entity_poly.pdbx_seq_one_letter_code
_entity_poly.pdbx_strand_id
1 'polypeptide(L)'
;MKVLVAKPGLDGHDRGAKVVAQALRDAGMEVVYTGLKRSPEEIVREAVQEDVDVVGLSILSGAHVPLARRVLEALRAEGAGDIRVVVGGTIPPRDVDALLALGVARVFPTGTPLPDIVKGLESLA
;
A
#
# COMPACT_ATOMS: atom_id res chain seq x y z
N MET A 1 -11.41 -1.85 10.19
CA MET A 1 -10.36 -1.43 9.25
C MET A 1 -10.17 -2.52 8.21
N LYS A 2 -10.38 -2.19 6.94
CA LYS A 2 -10.16 -3.04 5.78
C LYS A 2 -8.99 -2.52 4.97
N VAL A 3 -8.06 -3.42 4.64
CA VAL A 3 -6.79 -3.08 4.00
C VAL A 3 -6.65 -3.87 2.71
N LEU A 4 -6.41 -3.16 1.61
CA LEU A 4 -6.03 -3.77 0.35
C LEU A 4 -4.51 -3.79 0.22
N VAL A 5 -3.91 -4.97 0.25
CA VAL A 5 -2.47 -5.17 0.04
C VAL A 5 -2.22 -5.46 -1.43
N ALA A 6 -1.59 -4.52 -2.12
CA ALA A 6 -1.38 -4.55 -3.56
C ALA A 6 0.09 -4.64 -3.97
N LYS A 7 0.32 -5.25 -5.14
CA LYS A 7 1.62 -5.37 -5.81
C LYS A 7 1.56 -4.74 -7.21
N PRO A 8 1.84 -3.42 -7.33
CA PRO A 8 1.73 -2.74 -8.61
C PRO A 8 2.87 -3.07 -9.58
N GLY A 9 2.58 -3.02 -10.87
CA GLY A 9 3.56 -3.07 -11.96
C GLY A 9 4.07 -4.47 -12.28
N LEU A 10 5.37 -4.65 -12.52
CA LEU A 10 5.97 -5.94 -12.86
C LEU A 10 6.67 -6.61 -11.66
N ASP A 11 6.48 -6.08 -10.45
CA ASP A 11 7.14 -6.58 -9.26
C ASP A 11 6.64 -7.99 -8.88
N GLY A 12 7.51 -8.98 -9.05
CA GLY A 12 7.24 -10.38 -8.72
C GLY A 12 7.52 -10.76 -7.26
N HIS A 13 8.03 -9.85 -6.43
CA HIS A 13 8.38 -10.17 -5.04
C HIS A 13 7.14 -10.14 -4.16
N ASP A 14 6.55 -11.30 -3.87
CA ASP A 14 5.30 -11.41 -3.09
C ASP A 14 5.50 -11.74 -1.61
N ARG A 15 6.66 -12.31 -1.22
CA ARG A 15 6.89 -12.78 0.15
C ARG A 15 6.59 -11.73 1.21
N GLY A 16 7.12 -10.52 1.06
CA GLY A 16 6.90 -9.43 2.02
C GLY A 16 5.43 -9.05 2.13
N ALA A 17 4.73 -8.92 0.99
CA ALA A 17 3.31 -8.59 0.95
C ALA A 17 2.45 -9.67 1.63
N LYS A 18 2.75 -10.95 1.40
CA LYS A 18 2.04 -12.08 2.03
C LYS A 18 2.24 -12.13 3.55
N VAL A 19 3.47 -11.91 4.01
CA VAL A 19 3.78 -11.88 5.46
C VAL A 19 3.08 -10.70 6.13
N VAL A 20 3.11 -9.51 5.51
CA VAL A 20 2.38 -8.34 6.03
C VAL A 20 0.88 -8.62 6.04
N ALA A 21 0.32 -9.14 4.93
CA ALA A 21 -1.11 -9.48 4.88
C ALA A 21 -1.52 -10.47 5.98
N GLN A 22 -0.69 -11.47 6.28
CA GLN A 22 -0.94 -12.39 7.40
C GLN A 22 -0.91 -11.65 8.74
N ALA A 23 0.12 -10.84 9.01
CA ALA A 23 0.25 -10.10 10.27
C ALA A 23 -0.92 -9.13 10.51
N LEU A 24 -1.42 -8.48 9.46
CA LEU A 24 -2.59 -7.60 9.55
C LEU A 24 -3.86 -8.40 9.88
N ARG A 25 -4.04 -9.60 9.31
CA ARG A 25 -5.16 -10.49 9.67
C ARG A 25 -5.07 -10.98 11.11
N ASP A 26 -3.86 -11.35 11.55
CA ASP A 26 -3.62 -11.79 12.93
C ASP A 26 -3.92 -10.66 13.94
N ALA A 27 -3.78 -9.40 13.52
CA ALA A 27 -4.16 -8.21 14.28
C ALA A 27 -5.67 -7.85 14.18
N GLY A 28 -6.47 -8.65 13.48
CA GLY A 28 -7.93 -8.47 13.37
C GLY A 28 -8.40 -7.54 12.26
N MET A 29 -7.52 -7.13 11.34
CA MET A 29 -7.92 -6.35 10.16
C MET A 29 -8.51 -7.26 9.07
N GLU A 30 -9.47 -6.74 8.32
CA GLU A 30 -9.92 -7.39 7.09
C GLU A 30 -8.91 -7.10 5.98
N VAL A 31 -8.41 -8.13 5.29
CA VAL A 31 -7.31 -7.97 4.32
C VAL A 31 -7.62 -8.60 2.98
N VAL A 32 -7.72 -7.74 1.97
CA VAL A 32 -7.79 -8.10 0.55
C VAL A 32 -6.37 -8.12 -0.03
N TYR A 33 -6.00 -9.17 -0.74
CA TYR A 33 -4.70 -9.27 -1.41
C TYR A 33 -4.89 -9.39 -2.91
N THR A 34 -4.43 -8.40 -3.67
CA THR A 34 -4.73 -8.27 -5.11
C THR A 34 -4.04 -9.32 -5.99
N GLY A 35 -3.06 -10.03 -5.44
CA GLY A 35 -2.12 -10.82 -6.22
C GLY A 35 -1.05 -9.96 -6.90
N LEU A 36 -0.26 -10.61 -7.76
CA LEU A 36 0.89 -10.00 -8.43
C LEU A 36 0.48 -9.20 -9.67
N LYS A 37 1.33 -8.24 -10.01
CA LYS A 37 1.35 -7.53 -11.30
C LYS A 37 0.06 -6.80 -11.66
N ARG A 38 -0.47 -6.03 -10.72
CA ARG A 38 -1.66 -5.20 -10.97
C ARG A 38 -1.29 -3.83 -11.49
N SER A 39 -2.09 -3.29 -12.41
CA SER A 39 -1.95 -1.88 -12.76
C SER A 39 -2.46 -1.00 -11.60
N PRO A 40 -1.97 0.26 -11.48
CA PRO A 40 -2.55 1.23 -10.55
C PRO A 40 -4.07 1.35 -10.68
N GLU A 41 -4.60 1.31 -11.90
CA GLU A 41 -6.02 1.45 -12.18
C GLU A 41 -6.83 0.23 -11.70
N GLU A 42 -6.29 -0.98 -11.84
CA GLU A 42 -6.90 -2.20 -11.28
C GLU A 42 -6.93 -2.15 -9.75
N ILE A 43 -5.83 -1.70 -9.12
CA ILE A 43 -5.72 -1.55 -7.67
C ILE A 43 -6.77 -0.57 -7.14
N VAL A 44 -6.90 0.60 -7.78
CA VAL A 44 -7.90 1.60 -7.38
C VAL A 44 -9.31 1.07 -7.53
N ARG A 45 -9.61 0.40 -8.65
CA ARG A 45 -10.93 -0.20 -8.86
C ARG A 45 -11.28 -1.21 -7.78
N GLU A 46 -10.36 -2.10 -7.45
CA GLU A 46 -10.55 -3.10 -6.39
C GLU A 46 -10.70 -2.43 -5.02
N ALA A 47 -9.90 -1.39 -4.73
CA ALA A 47 -10.00 -0.65 -3.47
C ALA A 47 -11.36 0.02 -3.28
N VAL A 48 -11.91 0.61 -4.35
CA VAL A 48 -13.25 1.24 -4.33
C VAL A 48 -14.35 0.19 -4.23
N GLN A 49 -14.25 -0.91 -4.97
CA GLN A 49 -15.25 -1.99 -4.94
C GLN A 49 -15.33 -2.68 -3.59
N GLU A 50 -14.18 -2.88 -2.96
CA GLU A 50 -14.06 -3.53 -1.66
C GLU A 50 -14.31 -2.58 -0.48
N ASP A 51 -14.50 -1.28 -0.73
CA ASP A 51 -14.71 -0.23 0.26
C ASP A 51 -13.62 -0.23 1.36
N VAL A 52 -12.35 -0.15 0.94
CA VAL A 52 -11.22 -0.26 1.86
C VAL A 52 -10.83 1.07 2.48
N ASP A 53 -10.40 1.04 3.74
CA ASP A 53 -9.87 2.23 4.44
C ASP A 53 -8.46 2.60 3.96
N VAL A 54 -7.65 1.57 3.62
CA VAL A 54 -6.23 1.72 3.28
C VAL A 54 -5.82 0.84 2.11
N VAL A 55 -5.06 1.43 1.18
CA VAL A 55 -4.30 0.71 0.15
C VAL A 55 -2.83 0.64 0.55
N GLY A 56 -2.33 -0.57 0.82
CA GLY A 56 -0.93 -0.86 1.07
C GLY A 56 -0.20 -1.32 -0.19
N LEU A 57 0.65 -0.46 -0.74
CA LEU A 57 1.47 -0.78 -1.91
C LEU A 57 2.79 -1.44 -1.47
N SER A 58 3.01 -2.69 -1.86
CA SER A 58 4.31 -3.35 -1.70
C SER A 58 5.12 -3.19 -2.99
N ILE A 59 6.30 -2.56 -2.93
CA ILE A 59 7.11 -2.24 -4.12
C ILE A 59 8.59 -2.47 -3.84
N LEU A 60 9.18 -3.44 -4.52
CA LEU A 60 10.61 -3.78 -4.44
C LEU A 60 11.36 -3.49 -5.75
N SER A 61 10.66 -3.03 -6.79
CA SER A 61 11.20 -2.75 -8.13
C SER A 61 11.89 -1.39 -8.27
N GLY A 62 11.87 -0.54 -7.24
CA GLY A 62 12.37 0.84 -7.30
C GLY A 62 11.41 1.84 -7.99
N ALA A 63 10.23 1.38 -8.43
CA ALA A 63 9.21 2.23 -9.06
C ALA A 63 8.20 2.83 -8.05
N HIS A 64 8.55 2.93 -6.77
CA HIS A 64 7.62 3.33 -5.70
C HIS A 64 7.04 4.73 -5.88
N VAL A 65 7.86 5.73 -6.19
CA VAL A 65 7.38 7.11 -6.40
C VAL A 65 6.38 7.22 -7.57
N PRO A 66 6.71 6.80 -8.80
CA PRO A 66 5.77 6.93 -9.92
C PRO A 66 4.51 6.07 -9.76
N LEU A 67 4.62 4.87 -9.17
CA LEU A 67 3.45 4.00 -8.96
C LEU A 67 2.53 4.53 -7.86
N ALA A 68 3.08 5.00 -6.73
CA ALA A 68 2.28 5.60 -5.66
C ALA A 68 1.56 6.86 -6.14
N ARG A 69 2.24 7.72 -6.92
CA ARG A 69 1.62 8.89 -7.54
C ARG A 69 0.40 8.50 -8.39
N ARG A 70 0.56 7.52 -9.29
CA ARG A 70 -0.54 7.07 -10.16
C ARG A 70 -1.73 6.53 -9.38
N VAL A 71 -1.49 5.76 -8.32
CA VAL A 71 -2.56 5.25 -7.45
C VAL A 71 -3.29 6.40 -6.75
N LEU A 72 -2.55 7.36 -6.18
CA LEU A 72 -3.15 8.53 -5.52
C LEU A 72 -3.97 9.39 -6.49
N GLU A 73 -3.46 9.64 -7.69
CA GLU A 73 -4.17 10.39 -8.74
C GLU A 73 -5.43 9.66 -9.20
N ALA A 74 -5.35 8.34 -9.40
CA ALA A 74 -6.50 7.52 -9.80
C ALA A 74 -7.57 7.45 -8.71
N LEU A 75 -7.20 7.31 -7.43
CA LEU A 75 -8.14 7.35 -6.31
C LEU A 75 -8.91 8.68 -6.27
N ARG A 76 -8.20 9.81 -6.45
CA ARG A 76 -8.84 11.13 -6.52
C ARG A 76 -9.77 11.27 -7.73
N ALA A 77 -9.38 10.73 -8.89
CA ALA A 77 -10.20 10.78 -10.09
C ALA A 77 -11.51 10.00 -9.94
N GLU A 78 -11.51 8.91 -9.18
CA GLU A 78 -12.69 8.09 -8.84
C GLU A 78 -13.50 8.66 -7.65
N GLY A 79 -13.10 9.82 -7.09
CA GLY A 79 -13.74 10.42 -5.93
C GLY A 79 -13.44 9.73 -4.59
N ALA A 80 -12.52 8.77 -4.56
CA ALA A 80 -12.13 7.97 -3.39
C ALA A 80 -10.81 8.48 -2.76
N GLY A 81 -10.66 9.80 -2.67
CA GLY A 81 -9.43 10.44 -2.16
C GLY A 81 -9.23 10.33 -0.64
N ASP A 82 -10.24 9.83 0.07
CA ASP A 82 -10.27 9.54 1.50
C ASP A 82 -9.63 8.19 1.86
N ILE A 83 -9.56 7.27 0.90
CA ILE A 83 -8.79 6.02 1.03
C ILE A 83 -7.31 6.36 1.15
N ARG A 84 -6.69 5.97 2.27
CA ARG A 84 -5.29 6.33 2.55
C ARG A 84 -4.36 5.35 1.84
N VAL A 85 -3.27 5.88 1.29
CA VAL A 85 -2.23 5.05 0.65
C VAL A 85 -1.02 4.95 1.56
N VAL A 86 -0.55 3.73 1.82
CA VAL A 86 0.75 3.47 2.47
C VAL A 86 1.66 2.71 1.51
N VAL A 87 2.97 2.91 1.62
CA VAL A 87 3.94 2.29 0.72
C VAL A 87 5.00 1.55 1.51
N GLY A 88 5.28 0.30 1.14
CA GLY A 88 6.37 -0.48 1.73
C GLY A 88 7.23 -1.21 0.71
N GLY A 89 8.39 -1.66 1.15
CA GLY A 89 9.37 -2.38 0.31
C GLY A 89 10.73 -1.69 0.25
N THR A 90 11.47 -1.88 -0.84
CA THR A 90 12.84 -1.35 -0.98
C THR A 90 12.81 0.14 -1.33
N ILE A 91 12.73 0.98 -0.30
CA ILE A 91 12.54 2.42 -0.43
C ILE A 91 13.79 3.13 0.11
N PRO A 92 14.57 3.82 -0.74
CA PRO A 92 15.71 4.63 -0.31
C PRO A 92 15.25 5.78 0.61
N PRO A 93 16.05 6.16 1.64
CA PRO A 93 15.68 7.26 2.55
C PRO A 93 15.31 8.57 1.84
N ARG A 94 16.03 8.92 0.77
CA ARG A 94 15.76 10.12 -0.06
C ARG A 94 14.38 10.13 -0.71
N ASP A 95 13.76 8.97 -0.91
CA ASP A 95 12.46 8.87 -1.58
C ASP A 95 11.30 8.82 -0.57
N VAL A 96 11.58 8.65 0.72
CA VAL A 96 10.58 8.65 1.79
C VAL A 96 9.88 10.02 1.85
N ASP A 97 10.66 11.10 1.93
CA ASP A 97 10.13 12.46 1.97
C ASP A 97 9.33 12.79 0.71
N ALA A 98 9.79 12.31 -0.45
CA ALA A 98 9.07 12.47 -1.72
C ALA A 98 7.72 11.75 -1.71
N LEU A 99 7.64 10.53 -1.17
CA LEU A 99 6.38 9.80 -1.05
C LEU A 99 5.41 10.50 -0.09
N LEU A 100 5.89 10.96 1.07
CA LEU A 100 5.07 11.69 2.04
C LEU A 100 4.54 13.00 1.44
N ALA A 101 5.39 13.76 0.74
CA ALA A 101 4.99 14.99 0.05
C ALA A 101 3.95 14.76 -1.06
N LEU A 102 3.92 13.57 -1.67
CA LEU A 102 2.87 13.19 -2.64
C LEU A 102 1.52 12.92 -1.99
N GLY A 103 1.46 12.70 -0.67
CA GLY A 103 0.25 12.34 0.06
C GLY A 103 0.16 10.88 0.47
N VAL A 104 1.26 10.11 0.38
CA VAL A 104 1.34 8.80 1.04
C VAL A 104 1.28 9.02 2.55
N ALA A 105 0.39 8.30 3.23
CA ALA A 105 0.15 8.47 4.66
C ALA A 105 1.30 7.96 5.52
N ARG A 106 1.91 6.82 5.15
CA ARG A 106 3.10 6.25 5.80
C ARG A 106 3.95 5.43 4.84
N VAL A 107 5.24 5.36 5.15
CA VAL A 107 6.23 4.58 4.41
C VAL A 107 6.87 3.54 5.33
N PHE A 108 6.92 2.29 4.89
CA PHE A 108 7.46 1.14 5.62
C PHE A 108 8.59 0.45 4.84
N PRO A 109 9.84 0.93 4.96
CA PRO A 109 10.96 0.32 4.27
C PRO A 109 11.18 -1.15 4.64
N THR A 110 11.84 -1.90 3.77
CA THR A 110 12.29 -3.27 4.05
C THR A 110 13.02 -3.34 5.40
N GLY A 111 12.65 -4.30 6.24
CA GLY A 111 13.18 -4.45 7.59
C GLY A 111 12.32 -3.83 8.70
N THR A 112 11.28 -3.07 8.35
CA THR A 112 10.30 -2.60 9.34
C THR A 112 9.67 -3.79 10.09
N PRO A 113 9.69 -3.81 11.44
CA PRO A 113 9.02 -4.86 12.21
C PRO A 113 7.52 -4.93 11.94
N LEU A 114 6.97 -6.14 11.84
CA LEU A 114 5.53 -6.35 11.59
C LEU A 114 4.63 -5.64 12.63
N PRO A 115 4.94 -5.64 13.94
CA PRO A 115 4.14 -4.90 14.92
C PRO A 115 4.10 -3.38 14.66
N ASP A 116 5.17 -2.81 14.12
CA ASP A 116 5.23 -1.38 13.80
C ASP A 116 4.41 -1.06 12.55
N ILE A 117 4.33 -1.98 11.59
CA ILE A 117 3.44 -1.86 10.43
C ILE A 117 1.98 -1.89 10.90
N VAL A 118 1.60 -2.89 11.72
CA VAL A 118 0.24 -3.01 12.28
C VAL A 118 -0.16 -1.73 13.00
N LYS A 119 0.64 -1.30 13.98
CA LYS A 119 0.38 -0.07 14.75
C LYS A 119 0.35 1.17 13.87
N GLY A 120 1.21 1.22 12.86
CA GLY A 120 1.25 2.29 11.88
C GLY A 120 -0.06 2.41 11.09
N LEU A 121 -0.67 1.29 10.71
CA LEU A 121 -1.97 1.25 10.04
C LEU A 121 -3.13 1.56 10.99
N GLU A 122 -3.14 1.01 12.20
CA GLU A 122 -4.19 1.30 13.20
C GLU A 122 -4.31 2.80 13.50
N SER A 123 -3.18 3.52 13.52
CA SER A 123 -3.17 4.98 13.74
C SER A 123 -3.77 5.81 12.59
N LEU A 124 -4.11 5.17 11.47
CA LEU A 124 -4.72 5.82 10.31
C LEU A 124 -6.26 5.75 10.34
N ALA A 125 -6.82 4.85 11.16
CA ALA A 125 -8.26 4.70 11.36
C ALA A 125 -8.84 5.88 12.15
#